data_AF-A0A415KP95-F1
#
_entry.id   AF-A0A415KP95-F1
#
_cell.length_a   1.000
_cell.length_b   1.000
_cell.length_c   1.000
_cell.angle_alpha   90.00
_cell.angle_beta   90.00
_cell.angle_gamma   90.00
#
_symmetry.space_group_name_H-M   'P 1'
#
loop_
_entity.id
_entity.type
_entity.pdbx_description
1 polymer ?
#
loop_
_entity_poly.entity_id
_entity_poly.type
_entity_poly.pdbx_seq_one_letter_code
_entity_poly.pdbx_strand_id
1 'polypeptide(L)'
;MELFDDRVVLFESDEGGEYLLVTCEPSGMGGLVVRQTSGGPLTQWCFEESPHVVETFVAHEGLVALEHFYGVRTSNQVARMLSISFADYDCAQRVRSLLRELDAKFDVIEKPIDRTGNDGICGAA
;
A
#
# COMPACT_ATOMS: atom_id res chain seq x y z
N MET A 1 6.38 10.31 23.23
CA MET A 1 5.38 10.93 22.34
C MET A 1 4.86 9.80 21.48
N GLU A 2 3.65 9.32 21.75
CA GLU A 2 2.98 8.35 20.87
C GLU A 2 2.72 9.08 19.54
N LEU A 3 3.39 8.65 18.48
CA LEU A 3 3.01 9.05 17.13
C LEU A 3 1.60 8.49 16.93
N PHE A 4 0.60 9.36 16.87
CA PHE A 4 -0.71 8.97 16.38
C PHE A 4 -0.47 8.26 15.04
N ASP A 5 -0.79 6.97 14.99
CA ASP A 5 -0.68 6.20 13.76
C ASP A 5 -1.80 6.71 12.85
N ASP A 6 -1.49 7.73 12.03
CA ASP A 6 -2.38 8.27 11.01
C ASP A 6 -2.64 7.27 9.87
N ARG A 7 -2.08 6.06 10.00
CA ARG A 7 -2.35 4.91 9.15
C ARG A 7 -3.79 4.44 9.34
N VAL A 8 -4.50 4.41 8.23
CA VAL A 8 -5.84 3.85 8.11
C VAL A 8 -5.71 2.51 7.41
N VAL A 9 -6.30 1.45 7.99
CA VAL A 9 -6.42 0.16 7.32
C VAL A 9 -7.56 0.25 6.29
N LEU A 10 -7.26 -0.07 5.04
CA LEU A 10 -8.25 -0.19 3.97
C LEU A 10 -8.79 -1.63 3.91
N PHE A 11 -7.91 -2.61 4.06
CA PHE A 11 -8.25 -4.03 4.05
C PHE A 11 -7.24 -4.83 4.86
N GLU A 12 -7.69 -5.84 5.58
CA GLU A 12 -6.85 -6.81 6.27
C GLU A 12 -7.49 -8.20 6.18
N SER A 13 -6.68 -9.20 5.84
CA SER A 13 -7.07 -10.60 5.81
C SER A 13 -5.90 -11.46 6.26
N ASP A 14 -6.21 -12.47 7.07
CA ASP A 14 -5.31 -13.56 7.47
C ASP A 14 -6.11 -14.85 7.39
N GLU A 15 -6.14 -15.46 6.20
CA GLU A 15 -6.97 -16.62 5.89
C GLU A 15 -6.14 -17.67 5.15
N GLY A 16 -6.27 -18.93 5.57
CA GLY A 16 -5.60 -20.05 4.89
C GLY A 16 -4.07 -20.01 4.92
N GLY A 17 -3.46 -19.23 5.82
CA GLY A 17 -2.01 -19.03 5.88
C GLY A 17 -1.49 -17.96 4.91
N GLU A 18 -2.40 -17.27 4.22
CA GLU A 18 -2.10 -16.08 3.42
C GLU A 18 -2.52 -14.82 4.16
N TYR A 19 -1.64 -13.84 4.14
CA TYR A 19 -1.82 -12.53 4.75
C TYR A 19 -1.88 -11.45 3.69
N LEU A 20 -2.84 -10.54 3.81
CA LEU A 20 -2.91 -9.32 3.02
C LEU A 20 -3.31 -8.15 3.90
N LEU A 21 -2.46 -7.13 3.96
CA LEU A 21 -2.75 -5.86 4.60
C LEU A 21 -2.60 -4.73 3.59
N VAL A 22 -3.63 -3.90 3.47
CA VAL A 22 -3.59 -2.66 2.71
C VAL A 22 -3.86 -1.50 3.64
N THR A 23 -2.93 -0.56 3.71
CA THR A 23 -3.06 0.64 4.54
C THR A 23 -2.89 1.91 3.72
N CYS A 24 -3.44 3.01 4.21
CA CYS A 24 -3.28 4.34 3.66
C CYS A 24 -2.84 5.30 4.76
N GLU A 25 -1.77 6.06 4.53
CA GLU A 25 -1.26 7.04 5.49
C GLU A 25 -0.86 8.34 4.78
N PRO A 26 -1.00 9.51 5.43
CA PRO A 26 -0.38 10.75 4.96
C PRO A 26 1.12 10.57 4.72
N SER A 27 1.60 11.06 3.57
CA SER A 27 3.05 11.07 3.31
C SER A 27 3.70 12.29 3.96
N GLY A 28 4.94 12.16 4.42
CA GLY A 28 5.75 13.28 4.92
C GLY A 28 6.03 14.37 3.86
N MET A 29 5.66 14.12 2.60
CA MET A 29 5.80 15.06 1.47
C MET A 29 4.48 15.78 1.12
N GLY A 30 3.45 15.67 1.96
CA GLY A 30 2.17 16.37 1.73
C GLY A 30 1.23 15.67 0.75
N GLY A 31 1.40 14.35 0.57
CA GLY A 31 0.55 13.49 -0.25
C GLY A 31 -0.01 12.30 0.55
N LEU A 32 -0.20 11.16 -0.11
CA LEU A 32 -0.62 9.90 0.52
C LEU A 32 0.28 8.75 0.08
N VAL A 33 0.39 7.74 0.94
CA VAL A 33 0.97 6.44 0.58
C VAL A 33 -0.09 5.38 0.83
N VAL A 34 -0.37 4.56 -0.19
CA VAL A 34 -1.12 3.32 -0.02
C VAL A 34 -0.13 2.16 -0.09
N ARG A 35 0.01 1.43 1.01
CA ARG A 35 0.92 0.29 1.13
C ARG A 35 0.12 -1.00 1.13
N GLN A 36 0.44 -1.88 0.19
CA GLN A 36 -0.04 -3.25 0.14
C GLN A 36 1.11 -4.18 0.58
N THR A 37 0.86 -4.96 1.61
CA THR A 37 1.77 -5.98 2.13
C THR A 37 1.07 -7.33 2.01
N SER A 38 1.59 -8.22 1.17
CA SER A 38 1.16 -9.62 1.09
C SER A 38 2.19 -10.53 1.75
N GLY A 39 1.76 -11.64 2.33
CA GLY A 39 2.63 -12.65 2.91
C GLY A 39 1.99 -14.03 2.87
N GLY A 40 2.80 -15.07 2.98
CA GLY A 40 2.32 -16.46 2.95
C GLY A 40 2.90 -17.27 1.80
N PRO A 41 2.58 -18.58 1.73
CA PRO A 41 3.10 -19.49 0.72
C PRO A 41 2.89 -19.04 -0.73
N LEU A 42 1.72 -18.49 -1.09
CA LEU A 42 1.46 -17.98 -2.42
C LEU A 42 2.27 -16.73 -2.71
N THR A 43 2.41 -15.83 -1.74
CA THR A 43 3.28 -14.66 -1.89
C THR A 43 4.73 -15.08 -2.15
N GLN A 44 5.26 -16.00 -1.34
CA GLN A 44 6.60 -16.56 -1.52
C GLN A 44 6.77 -17.25 -2.88
N TRP A 45 5.74 -17.93 -3.37
CA TRP A 45 5.78 -18.58 -4.68
C TRP A 45 5.75 -17.57 -5.84
N CYS A 46 4.95 -16.50 -5.73
CA CYS A 46 4.81 -15.47 -6.76
C CYS A 46 6.03 -14.55 -6.85
N PHE A 47 6.62 -14.17 -5.71
CA PHE A 47 7.61 -13.11 -5.62
C PHE A 47 8.97 -13.57 -5.09
N GLU A 48 9.17 -14.86 -4.83
CA GLU A 48 10.40 -15.40 -4.21
C GLU A 48 10.75 -14.76 -2.84
N GLU A 49 9.84 -14.00 -2.24
CA GLU A 49 9.94 -13.38 -0.92
C GLU A 49 8.58 -13.34 -0.22
N SER A 50 8.60 -13.30 1.12
CA SER A 50 7.42 -13.07 1.94
C SER A 50 7.86 -12.42 3.27
N PRO A 51 7.38 -11.21 3.61
CA PRO A 51 6.33 -10.46 2.92
C PRO A 51 6.82 -9.72 1.67
N HIS A 52 5.92 -9.54 0.71
CA HIS A 52 6.12 -8.70 -0.47
C HIS A 52 5.34 -7.39 -0.31
N VAL A 53 5.97 -6.26 -0.68
CA VAL A 53 5.42 -4.91 -0.43
C VAL A 53 5.38 -4.08 -1.70
N VAL A 54 4.20 -3.55 -2.01
CA VAL A 54 3.94 -2.60 -3.09
C VAL A 54 3.41 -1.30 -2.50
N GLU A 55 4.02 -0.18 -2.85
CA GLU A 55 3.62 1.15 -2.40
C GLU A 55 3.11 1.99 -3.58
N THR A 56 1.95 2.61 -3.41
CA THR A 56 1.41 3.62 -4.32
C THR A 56 1.59 4.99 -3.67
N PHE A 57 2.42 5.84 -4.25
CA PHE A 57 2.68 7.21 -3.80
C PHE A 57 1.80 8.17 -4.57
N VAL A 58 0.94 8.88 -3.85
CA VAL A 58 0.09 9.93 -4.40
C VAL A 58 0.76 11.26 -4.09
N ALA A 59 1.13 12.00 -5.13
CA ALA A 59 1.69 13.34 -4.98
C ALA A 59 0.65 14.33 -4.42
N HIS A 60 1.11 15.52 -4.02
CA HIS A 60 0.23 16.54 -3.47
C HIS A 60 -0.93 16.89 -4.42
N GLU A 61 -0.67 16.99 -5.72
CA GLU A 61 -1.72 17.28 -6.72
C GLU A 61 -2.78 16.18 -6.77
N GLY A 62 -2.36 14.92 -6.63
CA GLY A 62 -3.29 13.78 -6.57
C GLY A 62 -4.10 13.76 -5.27
N LEU A 63 -3.50 14.16 -4.15
CA LEU A 63 -4.22 14.34 -2.89
C LEU A 63 -5.29 15.44 -3.02
N VAL A 64 -4.96 16.59 -3.61
CA VAL A 64 -5.93 17.68 -3.83
C VAL A 64 -7.10 17.22 -4.71
N ALA A 65 -6.84 16.41 -5.74
CA ALA A 65 -7.89 15.82 -6.57
C ALA A 65 -8.83 14.91 -5.75
N LEU A 66 -8.26 14.06 -4.87
CA LEU A 66 -9.04 13.21 -3.97
C LEU A 66 -9.83 14.02 -2.93
N GLU A 67 -9.24 15.08 -2.37
CA GLU A 67 -9.92 15.99 -1.44
C GLU A 67 -11.15 16.62 -2.10
N HIS A 68 -11.01 17.10 -3.34
CA HIS A 68 -12.11 17.65 -4.10
C HIS A 68 -13.18 16.59 -4.43
N PHE A 69 -12.76 15.40 -4.86
CA PHE A 69 -13.66 14.28 -5.19
C PHE A 69 -14.53 13.87 -3.99
N TYR A 70 -13.93 13.72 -2.81
CA TYR A 70 -14.64 13.32 -1.59
C TYR A 70 -15.29 14.48 -0.83
N GLY A 71 -15.03 15.74 -1.21
CA GLY A 71 -15.53 16.92 -0.50
C GLY A 71 -14.90 17.11 0.88
N VAL A 72 -13.65 16.68 1.06
CA VAL A 72 -12.88 16.77 2.33
C VAL A 72 -11.71 17.74 2.19
N ARG A 73 -10.99 18.01 3.29
CA ARG A 73 -9.94 19.05 3.32
C ARG A 73 -8.62 18.60 3.93
N THR A 74 -8.50 17.32 4.31
CA THR A 74 -7.27 16.80 4.90
C THR A 74 -6.95 15.40 4.37
N SER A 75 -5.65 15.08 4.31
CA SER A 75 -5.14 13.76 3.92
C SER A 75 -5.71 12.63 4.79
N ASN A 76 -5.82 12.83 6.11
CA ASN A 76 -6.40 11.83 7.00
C ASN A 76 -7.90 11.61 6.72
N GLN A 77 -8.65 12.66 6.39
CA GLN A 77 -10.04 12.49 5.93
C GLN A 77 -10.10 11.70 4.62
N VAL A 78 -9.22 11.98 3.66
CA VAL A 78 -9.14 11.19 2.41
C VAL A 78 -8.83 9.72 2.71
N ALA A 79 -7.85 9.42 3.56
CA ALA A 79 -7.51 8.03 3.93
C ALA A 79 -8.72 7.28 4.53
N ARG A 80 -9.51 7.94 5.39
CA ARG A 80 -10.76 7.39 5.94
C ARG A 80 -11.86 7.22 4.89
N MET A 81 -11.96 8.14 3.93
CA MET A 81 -12.91 7.99 2.83
C MET A 81 -12.55 6.81 1.92
N LEU A 82 -11.25 6.59 1.69
CA LEU A 82 -10.76 5.42 0.96
C LEU A 82 -11.09 4.12 1.71
N SER A 83 -10.96 4.07 3.04
CA SER A 83 -11.28 2.85 3.80
C SER A 83 -12.78 2.52 3.79
N ILE A 84 -13.64 3.54 3.67
CA ILE A 84 -15.08 3.34 3.51
C ILE A 84 -15.42 2.89 2.09
N SER A 85 -14.73 3.43 1.09
CA SER A 85 -15.04 3.21 -0.33
C SER A 85 -14.46 1.90 -0.88
N PHE A 86 -13.37 1.41 -0.29
CA PHE A 86 -12.59 0.27 -0.75
C PHE A 86 -12.20 -0.64 0.42
N ALA A 87 -13.09 -1.57 0.77
CA ALA A 87 -12.92 -2.48 1.91
C ALA A 87 -12.76 -3.95 1.49
N ASP A 88 -12.36 -4.19 0.24
CA ASP A 88 -12.14 -5.53 -0.33
C ASP A 88 -10.66 -5.76 -0.67
N TYR A 89 -10.29 -7.01 -0.95
CA TYR A 89 -8.90 -7.42 -1.22
C TYR A 89 -8.24 -6.68 -2.41
N ASP A 90 -9.03 -6.16 -3.35
CA ASP A 90 -8.56 -5.43 -4.53
C ASP A 90 -8.45 -3.91 -4.31
N CYS A 91 -8.62 -3.43 -3.06
CA CYS A 91 -8.68 -2.01 -2.74
C CYS A 91 -7.49 -1.21 -3.27
N ALA A 92 -6.26 -1.70 -3.21
CA ALA A 92 -5.09 -1.01 -3.76
C ALA A 92 -5.20 -0.78 -5.28
N GLN A 93 -5.74 -1.76 -6.03
CA GLN A 93 -5.99 -1.62 -7.46
C GLN A 93 -7.13 -0.63 -7.75
N ARG A 94 -8.18 -0.65 -6.93
CA ARG A 94 -9.31 0.27 -7.05
C ARG A 94 -8.93 1.71 -6.73
N VAL A 95 -8.07 1.94 -5.74
CA VAL A 95 -7.48 3.27 -5.47
C VAL A 95 -6.69 3.78 -6.68
N ARG A 96 -5.83 2.94 -7.28
CA ARG A 96 -5.10 3.32 -8.50
C ARG A 96 -6.03 3.61 -9.68
N SER A 97 -7.15 2.91 -9.77
CA SER A 97 -8.14 3.14 -10.82
C SER A 97 -8.85 4.49 -10.63
N LEU A 98 -9.28 4.80 -9.41
CA LEU A 98 -9.81 6.12 -9.07
C LEU A 98 -8.81 7.25 -9.39
N LEU A 99 -7.54 7.08 -9.03
CA LEU A 99 -6.51 8.09 -9.33
C LEU A 99 -6.37 8.33 -10.84
N ARG A 100 -6.44 7.28 -11.67
CA ARG A 100 -6.45 7.42 -13.14
C ARG A 100 -7.70 8.14 -13.64
N GLU A 101 -8.87 7.84 -13.09
CA GLU A 101 -10.13 8.51 -13.44
C GLU A 101 -10.11 10.02 -13.12
N LEU A 102 -9.39 10.39 -12.05
CA LEU A 102 -9.21 11.77 -11.63
C LEU A 102 -8.06 12.50 -12.35
N ASP A 103 -7.38 11.85 -13.30
CA ASP A 103 -6.14 12.34 -13.92
C ASP A 103 -5.07 12.74 -12.88
N ALA A 104 -5.07 12.06 -11.74
CA ALA A 104 -4.19 12.31 -10.62
C ALA A 104 -2.84 11.60 -10.83
N LYS A 105 -1.74 12.31 -10.59
CA LYS A 105 -0.40 11.73 -10.65
C LYS A 105 -0.12 10.85 -9.44
N PHE A 106 0.35 9.64 -9.70
CA PHE A 106 0.84 8.70 -8.70
C PHE A 106 1.96 7.84 -9.27
N ASP A 107 2.84 7.38 -8.39
CA ASP A 107 3.88 6.41 -8.70
C ASP A 107 3.59 5.09 -7.97
N VAL A 108 3.91 3.97 -8.60
CA VAL A 108 3.86 2.66 -7.97
C VAL A 108 5.27 2.13 -7.86
N ILE A 109 5.69 1.83 -6.63
CA ILE A 109 6.99 1.26 -6.33
C ILE A 109 6.77 -0.12 -5.75
N GLU A 110 7.24 -1.11 -6.48
CA GLU A 110 7.44 -2.48 -6.00
C GLU A 110 8.93 -2.60 -5.69
N LYS A 111 9.27 -2.96 -4.44
CA LYS A 111 10.68 -3.16 -4.09
C LYS A 111 11.21 -4.35 -4.88
N PRO A 112 12.41 -4.25 -5.48
CA PRO A 112 13.01 -5.41 -6.12
C PRO A 112 13.28 -6.49 -5.07
N ILE A 113 13.00 -7.74 -5.44
CA ILE A 113 13.24 -8.92 -4.62
C ILE A 113 14.73 -8.99 -4.27
N ASP A 114 15.06 -8.97 -2.98
CA ASP A 114 16.44 -9.11 -2.52
C ASP A 114 16.88 -10.57 -2.63
N ARG A 115 17.61 -10.90 -3.70
CA ARG A 115 18.15 -12.24 -3.95
C ARG A 115 19.40 -12.57 -3.13
N THR A 116 19.89 -11.65 -2.31
CA THR A 116 21.20 -11.78 -1.64
C THR A 116 21.15 -12.60 -0.34
N GLY A 117 19.98 -13.13 0.03
CA GLY A 117 19.79 -13.93 1.25
C GLY A 117 20.41 -15.34 1.27
N ASN A 118 21.09 -15.80 0.21
CA ASN A 118 21.55 -17.20 0.10
C ASN A 118 23.04 -17.43 -0.26
N ASP A 119 23.89 -16.39 -0.33
CA ASP A 119 25.34 -16.57 -0.63
C ASP A 119 26.17 -17.01 0.60
N GLY A 120 25.53 -17.57 1.64
CA GLY A 120 26.14 -17.82 2.95
C GLY A 120 26.35 -19.29 3.35
N ILE A 121 26.13 -20.27 2.47
CA ILE A 121 26.35 -21.69 2.83
C ILE A 121 26.99 -22.48 1.68
N CYS A 122 28.21 -22.13 1.28
CA CYS A 122 29.11 -23.13 0.70
C CYS A 122 29.81 -23.88 1.85
N GLY A 123 29.20 -25.00 2.25
CA GLY A 123 29.80 -25.94 3.18
C GLY A 123 31.11 -26.49 2.62
N ALA A 124 32.16 -26.40 3.43
CA ALA A 124 33.38 -27.13 3.23
C ALA A 124 33.09 -28.64 3.22
N ALA A 125 33.59 -29.34 2.20
CA ALA A 125 33.87 -30.77 2.21
C ALA A 125 35.14 -31.02 1.40
#